data_AF-A0A9X2E8Z4-F1
#
_entry.id   AF-A0A9X2E8Z4-F1
#
_cell.length_a   1.000
_cell.length_b   1.000
_cell.length_c   1.000
_cell.angle_alpha   90.00
_cell.angle_beta   90.00
_cell.angle_gamma   90.00
#
_symmetry.space_group_name_H-M   'P 1'
#
loop_
_entity.id
_entity.type
_entity.pdbx_description
1 polymer ?
#
loop_
_entity_poly.entity_id
_entity_poly.type
_entity_poly.pdbx_seq_one_letter_code
_entity_poly.pdbx_strand_id
1 'polypeptide(L)'
;MDRRQLTTALLASGVPPESFQITGIHTHEPLPTDFWFLRPSPTGWEVGTYERGRYEVREHFPTETAAAAWLFRTLTGQAPP
;
A
#
# COMPACT_ATOMS: atom_id res chain seq x y z
N MET A 1 -6.84 7.18 -8.98
CA MET A 1 -6.93 6.76 -7.58
C MET A 1 -5.83 7.40 -6.75
N ASP A 2 -6.17 8.05 -5.65
CA ASP A 2 -5.22 8.50 -4.62
C ASP A 2 -5.17 7.50 -3.43
N ARG A 3 -4.35 7.75 -2.43
CA ARG A 3 -4.16 6.89 -1.25
C ARG A 3 -5.40 6.73 -0.36
N ARG A 4 -6.30 7.72 -0.32
CA ARG A 4 -7.58 7.60 0.40
C ARG A 4 -8.52 6.69 -0.37
N GLN A 5 -8.64 6.92 -1.67
CA GLN A 5 -9.43 6.08 -2.56
C GLN A 5 -8.92 4.63 -2.55
N LEU A 6 -7.60 4.43 -2.54
CA LEU A 6 -6.98 3.11 -2.39
C LEU A 6 -7.41 2.42 -1.09
N THR A 7 -7.34 3.10 0.04
CA THR A 7 -7.73 2.54 1.35
C THR A 7 -9.18 2.07 1.30
N THR A 8 -10.08 2.92 0.82
CA THR A 8 -11.50 2.58 0.67
C THR A 8 -11.69 1.38 -0.28
N ALA A 9 -11.00 1.35 -1.40
CA ALA A 9 -11.12 0.28 -2.39
C ALA A 9 -10.60 -1.07 -1.86
N LEU A 10 -9.45 -1.09 -1.17
CA LEU A 10 -8.91 -2.32 -0.58
C LEU A 10 -9.87 -2.93 0.45
N LEU A 11 -10.42 -2.08 1.33
CA LEU A 11 -11.41 -2.52 2.32
C LEU A 11 -12.70 -3.02 1.64
N ALA A 12 -13.17 -2.34 0.61
CA ALA A 12 -14.34 -2.76 -0.16
C ALA A 12 -14.12 -4.10 -0.91
N SER A 13 -12.89 -4.39 -1.32
CA SER A 13 -12.49 -5.67 -1.91
C SER A 13 -12.25 -6.78 -0.88
N GLY A 14 -12.43 -6.50 0.42
CA GLY A 14 -12.27 -7.49 1.49
C GLY A 14 -10.82 -7.77 1.88
N VAL A 15 -9.86 -6.92 1.48
CA VAL A 15 -8.48 -7.02 1.93
C VAL A 15 -8.43 -6.71 3.42
N PRO A 16 -7.87 -7.59 4.27
CA PRO A 16 -7.79 -7.33 5.70
C PRO A 16 -6.99 -6.05 5.99
N PRO A 17 -7.47 -5.16 6.89
CA PRO A 17 -6.78 -3.91 7.19
C PRO A 17 -5.33 -4.10 7.64
N GLU A 18 -5.01 -5.20 8.31
CA GLU A 18 -3.65 -5.57 8.75
C GLU A 18 -2.71 -5.94 7.60
N SER A 19 -3.23 -6.26 6.41
CA SER A 19 -2.41 -6.64 5.24
C SER A 19 -1.76 -5.44 4.56
N PHE A 20 -2.10 -4.20 4.92
CA PHE A 20 -1.53 -3.01 4.30
C PHE A 20 -1.40 -1.81 5.23
N GLN A 21 -0.43 -0.95 4.93
CA GLN A 21 -0.21 0.33 5.56
C GLN A 21 -0.10 1.43 4.48
N ILE A 22 -0.82 2.53 4.66
CA ILE A 22 -0.81 3.66 3.74
C ILE A 22 -0.43 4.91 4.51
N THR A 23 0.74 5.48 4.19
CA THR A 23 1.33 6.59 4.94
C THR A 23 0.36 7.77 5.07
N GLY A 24 0.05 8.13 6.32
CA GLY A 24 -0.83 9.23 6.69
C GLY A 24 -2.33 8.96 6.55
N ILE A 25 -2.73 7.74 6.17
CA ILE A 25 -4.15 7.34 6.02
C ILE A 25 -4.50 6.16 6.92
N HIS A 26 -3.71 5.10 6.85
CA HIS A 26 -3.95 3.85 7.57
C HIS A 26 -2.62 3.32 8.09
N THR A 27 -2.48 3.27 9.41
CA THR A 27 -1.24 2.97 10.13
C THR A 27 -1.49 1.95 11.22
N HIS A 28 -0.44 1.22 11.62
CA HIS A 28 -0.54 0.24 12.68
C HIS A 28 0.19 0.66 13.96
N GLU A 29 -0.43 0.37 15.10
CA GLU A 29 0.18 0.41 16.41
C GLU A 29 -0.53 -0.63 17.31
N PRO A 30 0.12 -1.74 17.70
CA PRO A 30 1.48 -2.17 17.35
C PRO A 30 1.63 -2.61 15.88
N LEU A 31 2.87 -2.69 15.38
CA LEU A 31 3.15 -3.19 14.02
C LEU A 31 2.87 -4.70 13.90
N PRO A 32 2.13 -5.15 12.88
CA PRO A 32 2.04 -6.56 12.51
C PRO A 32 3.39 -7.14 12.08
N THR A 33 3.48 -8.47 12.01
CA THR A 33 4.68 -9.16 11.53
C THR A 33 4.93 -8.92 10.04
N ASP A 34 3.86 -8.84 9.26
CA ASP A 34 3.88 -8.68 7.81
C ASP A 34 2.74 -7.78 7.32
N PHE A 35 3.04 -6.89 6.38
CA PHE A 35 2.07 -6.05 5.66
C PHE A 35 2.68 -5.43 4.41
N TRP A 36 1.86 -5.08 3.43
CA TRP A 36 2.28 -4.23 2.31
C TRP A 36 2.27 -2.75 2.70
N PHE A 37 3.15 -1.93 2.15
CA PHE A 37 3.13 -0.49 2.41
C PHE A 37 3.10 0.34 1.13
N LEU A 38 2.47 1.51 1.22
CA LEU A 38 2.60 2.62 0.28
C LEU A 38 3.08 3.86 1.01
N ARG A 39 4.18 4.47 0.54
CA ARG A 39 4.72 5.70 1.13
C ARG A 39 5.34 6.66 0.11
N PRO A 40 5.33 7.97 0.39
CA PRO A 40 6.15 8.93 -0.35
C PRO A 40 7.65 8.62 -0.20
N SER A 41 8.41 8.92 -1.24
CA SER A 41 9.87 8.91 -1.28
C SER A 41 10.37 10.23 -1.90
N PRO A 42 11.67 10.58 -1.78
CA PRO A 42 12.19 11.84 -2.31
C PRO A 42 11.95 12.05 -3.81
N THR A 43 11.82 10.98 -4.59
CA THR A 43 11.67 11.02 -6.05
C THR A 43 10.32 10.49 -6.55
N GLY A 44 9.35 10.28 -5.65
CA GLY A 44 8.04 9.74 -6.01
C GLY A 44 7.44 8.90 -4.90
N TRP A 45 7.08 7.66 -5.21
CA TRP A 45 6.36 6.75 -4.33
C TRP A 45 6.99 5.36 -4.32
N GLU A 46 7.03 4.77 -3.14
CA GLU A 46 7.50 3.41 -2.91
C GLU A 46 6.33 2.51 -2.53
N VAL A 47 6.31 1.32 -3.13
CA VAL A 47 5.48 0.20 -2.70
C VAL A 47 6.40 -0.93 -2.27
N GLY A 48 6.08 -1.58 -1.17
CA GLY A 48 6.88 -2.71 -0.71
C GLY A 48 6.20 -3.53 0.37
N THR A 49 6.95 -4.45 0.96
CA THR A 49 6.50 -5.24 2.11
C THR A 49 7.30 -4.87 3.35
N TYR A 50 6.65 -4.90 4.49
CA TYR A 50 7.30 -5.03 5.78
C TYR A 50 7.20 -6.50 6.17
N GLU A 51 8.33 -7.13 6.46
CA GLU A 51 8.38 -8.53 6.87
C GLU A 51 9.38 -8.67 8.02
N ARG A 52 8.89 -9.18 9.16
CA ARG A 52 9.74 -9.55 10.32
C ARG A 52 10.67 -8.41 10.77
N GLY A 53 10.19 -7.17 10.79
CA GLY A 53 11.00 -6.03 11.23
C GLY A 53 11.65 -5.20 10.11
N ARG A 54 11.52 -5.62 8.84
CA ARG A 54 12.27 -5.04 7.73
C ARG A 54 11.37 -4.55 6.62
N TYR A 55 11.57 -3.30 6.21
CA TYR A 55 10.98 -2.75 4.99
C TYR A 55 11.80 -3.20 3.76
N GLU A 56 11.14 -3.83 2.80
CA GLU A 56 11.67 -4.18 1.48
C GLU A 56 10.88 -3.45 0.41
N VAL A 57 11.53 -2.52 -0.29
CA VAL A 57 10.91 -1.86 -1.44
C VAL A 57 10.82 -2.87 -2.58
N ARG A 58 9.61 -3.00 -3.16
CA ARG A 58 9.35 -3.87 -4.30
C ARG A 58 9.37 -3.09 -5.60
N GLU A 59 8.78 -1.89 -5.60
CA GLU A 59 8.72 -1.02 -6.79
C GLU A 59 8.73 0.47 -6.43
N HIS A 60 9.21 1.27 -7.38
CA HIS A 60 9.18 2.73 -7.33
C HIS A 60 8.30 3.30 -8.45
N PHE A 61 7.54 4.34 -8.13
CA PHE A 61 6.67 5.01 -9.09
C PHE A 61 6.85 6.53 -9.04
N PRO A 62 6.76 7.22 -10.19
CA PRO A 62 6.85 8.68 -10.22
C PRO A 62 5.61 9.36 -9.65
N THR A 63 4.47 8.67 -9.56
CA THR A 63 3.20 9.25 -9.12
C THR A 63 2.49 8.36 -8.11
N GLU A 64 1.73 9.01 -7.22
CA GLU A 64 0.86 8.34 -6.25
C GLU A 64 -0.15 7.43 -6.95
N THR A 65 -0.75 7.94 -8.02
CA THR A 65 -1.76 7.21 -8.81
C THR A 65 -1.21 5.90 -9.36
N ALA A 66 0.01 5.91 -9.90
CA ALA A 66 0.62 4.69 -10.44
C ALA A 66 0.93 3.68 -9.32
N ALA A 67 1.49 4.13 -8.20
CA ALA A 67 1.77 3.29 -7.05
C ALA A 67 0.51 2.68 -6.43
N ALA A 68 -0.54 3.50 -6.25
CA ALA A 68 -1.82 3.06 -5.70
C ALA A 68 -2.52 2.05 -6.60
N ALA A 69 -2.55 2.31 -7.91
CA ALA A 69 -3.09 1.38 -8.89
C ALA A 69 -2.34 0.04 -8.90
N TRP A 70 -1.01 0.07 -8.81
CA TRP A 70 -0.18 -1.13 -8.73
C TRP A 70 -0.47 -1.92 -7.46
N LEU A 71 -0.48 -1.27 -6.29
CA LEU A 71 -0.71 -1.95 -5.01
C LEU A 71 -2.11 -2.57 -4.94
N PHE A 72 -3.14 -1.88 -5.43
CA PHE A 72 -4.49 -2.44 -5.49
C PHE A 72 -4.55 -3.72 -6.32
N ARG A 73 -3.93 -3.71 -7.51
CA ARG A 73 -3.87 -4.89 -8.38
C ARG A 73 -3.09 -6.02 -7.71
N THR A 74 -1.99 -5.71 -7.03
CA THR A 74 -1.17 -6.71 -6.33
C THR A 74 -1.95 -7.40 -5.20
N LEU A 75 -2.75 -6.64 -4.44
CA LEU A 75 -3.48 -7.19 -3.28
C LEU A 75 -4.79 -7.88 -3.65
N THR A 76 -5.43 -7.48 -4.75
CA THR A 76 -6.77 -7.97 -5.11
C THR A 76 -6.79 -8.84 -6.37
N GLY A 77 -5.77 -8.75 -7.23
CA GLY A 77 -5.78 -9.32 -8.58
C GLY A 77 -6.69 -8.59 -9.57
N GLN A 78 -7.32 -7.49 -9.16
CA GLN A 78 -8.31 -6.75 -9.96
C GLN A 78 -7.72 -5.50 -10.63
N ALA A 79 -8.40 -4.99 -11.66
CA ALA A 79 -8.10 -3.67 -12.18
C ALA A 79 -8.52 -2.59 -11.15
N PRO A 80 -7.73 -1.51 -10.97
CA PRO A 80 -8.11 -0.42 -10.08
C PRO A 80 -9.40 0.25 -10.55
N PRO A 81 -10.30 0.62 -9.63
CA PRO A 81 -11.53 1.33 -9.95
C PRO A 81 -11.30 2.78 -10.41
#